data_AF-X0UBP5-F1
#
_entry.id   AF-X0UBP5-F1
#
_cell.length_a   1.000
_cell.length_b   1.000
_cell.length_c   1.000
_cell.angle_alpha   90.00
_cell.angle_beta   90.00
_cell.angle_gamma   90.00
#
_symmetry.space_group_name_H-M   'P 1'
#
loop_
_entity.id
_entity.type
_entity.pdbx_description
1 polymer ?
#
loop_
_entity_poly.entity_id
_entity_poly.type
_entity_poly.pdbx_seq_one_letter_code
_entity_poly.pdbx_strand_id
1 'polypeptide(L)' 'MAMPATQYKIFISSVQKELAAERRAVKDFITHDPLLSRFISDVFLFEDIPAGDRKPDDIYLGEVEQCDIYLAIFGNQYGW' A
#
# COMPACT_ATOMS: atom_id res chain seq x y z
N MET A 1 5.08 -17.74 -25.69
CA MET A 1 3.94 -17.13 -24.99
C MET A 1 4.46 -16.53 -23.70
N ALA A 2 4.49 -15.21 -23.57
CA ALA A 2 4.75 -14.58 -22.28
C ALA A 2 3.57 -14.93 -21.36
N MET A 3 3.85 -15.47 -20.18
CA MET A 3 2.84 -15.60 -19.13
C MET A 3 2.29 -14.19 -18.87
N PRO A 4 0.97 -13.98 -18.73
CA PRO A 4 0.50 -12.68 -18.24
C PRO A 4 1.21 -12.46 -16.92
N ALA A 5 1.98 -11.37 -16.81
CA ALA A 5 2.64 -11.04 -15.56
C ALA A 5 1.51 -10.85 -14.53
N THR A 6 1.41 -11.76 -13.56
CA THR A 6 0.51 -11.56 -12.43
C THR A 6 0.87 -10.21 -11.81
N GLN A 7 -0.07 -9.28 -11.90
CA GLN A 7 0.08 -7.92 -11.41
C GLN A 7 -0.47 -7.87 -10.00
N TYR A 8 0.42 -7.93 -9.01
CA TYR A 8 0.10 -7.94 -7.60
C TYR A 8 -0.30 -6.55 -7.10
N LYS A 9 -1.24 -6.53 -6.16
CA LYS A 9 -1.62 -5.36 -5.37
C LYS A 9 -1.03 -5.43 -3.97
N ILE A 10 -0.46 -4.33 -3.51
CA ILE A 10 0.13 -4.22 -2.17
C ILE A 10 -0.69 -3.28 -1.31
N PHE A 11 -1.03 -3.72 -0.11
CA PHE A 11 -1.59 -2.88 0.95
C PHE A 11 -0.51 -2.58 2.00
N ILE A 12 -0.22 -1.29 2.26
CA ILE A 12 0.78 -0.89 3.27
C ILE A 12 0.09 -0.43 4.57
N SER A 13 0.32 -1.21 5.63
CA SER A 13 -0.17 -0.95 6.99
C SER A 13 0.93 -0.45 7.91
N SER A 14 0.70 0.67 8.60
CA SER A 14 1.59 1.20 9.65
C SER A 14 0.95 2.37 10.41
N VAL A 15 1.62 2.83 11.48
CA VAL A 15 1.20 4.03 12.23
C VAL A 15 1.43 5.27 11.36
N GLN A 16 0.35 5.81 10.80
CA GLN A 16 0.40 6.94 9.86
C GLN A 16 1.11 8.17 10.44
N LYS A 17 0.87 8.49 11.73
CA LYS A 17 1.49 9.65 12.40
C LYS A 17 3.00 9.53 12.59
N GLU A 18 3.50 8.30 12.67
CA GLU A 18 4.92 8.03 12.94
C GLU A 18 5.69 7.82 11.63
N LEU A 19 5.09 7.11 10.68
CA LEU A 19 5.81 6.52 9.54
C LEU A 19 5.38 7.08 8.18
N ALA A 20 4.83 8.30 8.12
CA ALA A 20 4.34 8.89 6.87
C ALA A 20 5.42 8.97 5.78
N ALA A 21 6.65 9.35 6.14
CA ALA A 21 7.76 9.48 5.20
C ALA A 21 8.23 8.12 4.70
N GLU A 22 8.34 7.14 5.60
CA GLU A 22 8.76 5.77 5.34
C GLU A 22 7.75 5.06 4.44
N ARG A 23 6.45 5.22 4.71
CA ARG A 23 5.35 4.71 3.88
C ARG A 23 5.47 5.22 2.45
N ARG A 24 5.66 6.54 2.28
CA ARG A 24 5.83 7.16 0.97
C ARG A 24 7.08 6.63 0.26
N ALA A 25 8.21 6.56 0.97
CA ALA A 25 9.47 6.06 0.42
C ALA A 25 9.35 4.59 -0.06
N VAL A 26 8.66 3.74 0.70
CA VAL A 26 8.40 2.35 0.29
C VAL A 26 7.51 2.29 -0.96
N LYS A 27 6.43 3.07 -1.00
CA LYS A 27 5.59 3.17 -2.21
C LYS A 27 6.38 3.63 -3.42
N ASP A 28 7.16 4.71 -3.27
CA ASP A 28 7.95 5.27 -4.35
C ASP A 28 9.00 4.27 -4.84
N PHE A 29 9.67 3.57 -3.93
CA PHE A 29 10.62 2.51 -4.28
C PHE A 29 9.97 1.39 -5.08
N ILE A 30 8.85 0.85 -4.60
CA ILE A 30 8.14 -0.25 -5.28
C ILE A 30 7.64 0.18 -6.66
N THR A 31 7.11 1.40 -6.76
CA THR A 31 6.49 1.91 -7.99
C THR A 31 7.52 2.27 -9.07
N HIS A 32 8.72 2.73 -8.67
CA HIS A 32 9.75 3.20 -9.61
C HIS A 32 10.88 2.20 -9.85
N ASP A 33 10.97 1.12 -9.06
CA ASP A 33 11.96 0.07 -9.30
C ASP A 33 11.67 -0.68 -10.63
N PRO A 34 12.66 -0.82 -11.54
CA PRO A 34 12.45 -1.41 -12.88
C PRO A 34 12.03 -2.88 -12.90
N LEU A 35 12.23 -3.61 -11.81
CA LEU A 35 11.80 -5.00 -11.66
C LEU A 35 10.43 -5.06 -11.02
N LEU A 36 10.26 -4.40 -9.87
CA LEU A 36 9.01 -4.43 -9.09
C LEU A 36 7.83 -3.82 -9.85
N SER A 37 8.05 -2.70 -10.56
CA SER A 37 7.03 -2.05 -11.39
C SER A 37 6.47 -2.93 -12.53
N ARG A 38 7.14 -4.04 -12.88
CA ARG A 38 6.63 -5.01 -13.87
C ARG A 38 5.62 -6.00 -13.28
N PHE A 39 5.67 -6.22 -11.97
CA PHE A 39 4.87 -7.22 -11.26
C PHE A 39 3.88 -6.60 -10.30
N ILE A 40 4.07 -5.35 -9.90
CA ILE A 40 3.20 -4.66 -8.94
C ILE A 40 2.49 -3.55 -9.70
N SER A 41 1.18 -3.67 -9.80
CA SER A 41 0.33 -2.69 -10.50
C SER A 41 -0.17 -1.59 -9.61
N ASP A 42 -0.28 -1.87 -8.31
CA ASP A 42 -0.83 -0.93 -7.35
C ASP A 42 -0.20 -1.10 -5.96
N VAL A 43 0.02 0.04 -5.32
CA VAL A 43 0.50 0.15 -3.94
C VAL A 43 -0.41 1.12 -3.22
N PHE A 44 -1.30 0.57 -2.41
CA PHE A 44 -2.28 1.33 -1.66
C PHE A 44 -1.64 1.98 -0.42
N LEU A 45 -1.84 3.29 -0.30
CA LEU A 45 -1.58 4.08 0.89
C LEU A 45 -2.85 4.87 1.26
N PHE A 46 -3.21 4.83 2.53
CA PHE A 46 -4.33 5.60 3.07
C PHE A 46 -4.26 7.10 2.73
N GLU A 47 -3.05 7.66 2.72
CA GLU A 47 -2.80 9.06 2.45
C GLU A 47 -3.16 9.49 1.02
N ASP A 48 -3.33 8.55 0.10
CA ASP A 48 -3.69 8.84 -1.30
C ASP A 48 -5.21 8.87 -1.53
N ILE A 49 -6.02 8.52 -0.51
CA ILE A 49 -7.48 8.62 -0.63
C ILE A 49 -7.87 10.10 -0.61
N PRO A 50 -8.55 10.63 -1.65
CA PRO A 50 -9.03 11.99 -1.63
C PRO A 50 -10.02 12.18 -0.47
N ALA A 51 -9.95 13.33 0.20
CA ALA A 51 -10.89 13.71 1.25
C ALA A 51 -12.31 13.82 0.67
N GLY A 52 -13.06 12.73 0.69
CA GLY A 52 -14.43 12.63 0.23
C GLY A 52 -15.27 11.85 1.24
N ASP A 53 -16.56 12.15 1.29
CA ASP A 53 -17.59 11.79 2.30
C ASP A 53 -17.80 10.29 2.62
N ARG A 54 -16.90 9.40 2.21
CA ARG A 54 -16.95 7.96 2.56
C ARG A 54 -16.15 7.71 3.83
N LYS A 55 -16.74 6.96 4.76
CA LYS A 55 -16.07 6.54 5.99
C LYS A 55 -14.76 5.83 5.62
N PRO A 56 -13.60 6.28 6.14
CA PRO A 56 -12.31 5.65 5.87
C PRO A 56 -12.33 4.14 6.15
N ASP A 57 -13.13 3.73 7.13
CA ASP A 57 -13.20 2.37 7.62
C ASP A 57 -13.65 1.33 6.58
N ASP A 58 -14.70 1.65 5.82
CA ASP A 58 -15.24 0.71 4.84
C ASP A 58 -14.34 0.62 3.59
N ILE A 59 -13.62 1.69 3.26
CA ILE A 59 -12.74 1.71 2.09
C ILE A 59 -11.52 0.84 2.33
N TYR A 60 -10.84 0.99 3.47
CA TYR A 60 -9.60 0.26 3.68
C TYR A 60 -9.82 -1.24 3.84
N LEU A 61 -10.93 -1.66 4.43
CA LEU A 61 -11.25 -3.08 4.56
C LEU A 61 -11.39 -3.74 3.18
N GLY A 62 -12.00 -3.05 2.22
CA GLY A 62 -12.07 -3.52 0.83
C GLY A 62 -10.68 -3.59 0.17
N GLU A 63 -9.81 -2.62 0.43
CA GLU A 63 -8.43 -2.62 -0.11
C GLU A 63 -7.56 -3.72 0.51
N VAL A 64 -7.72 -3.99 1.81
CA VAL A 64 -7.07 -5.12 2.49
C VAL A 64 -7.58 -6.44 1.95
N GLU A 65 -8.89 -6.59 1.75
CA GLU A 65 -9.49 -7.82 1.21
C GLU A 65 -9.01 -8.13 -0.21
N GLN A 66 -8.80 -7.09 -1.02
CA GLN A 66 -8.43 -7.23 -2.44
C GLN A 66 -6.92 -7.27 -2.68
N CYS A 67 -6.08 -7.05 -1.67
CA CYS A 67 -4.63 -7.07 -1.85
C CYS A 67 -4.08 -8.49 -1.96
N ASP A 68 -3.07 -8.67 -2.82
CA ASP A 68 -2.33 -9.94 -2.90
C ASP A 68 -1.23 -10.02 -1.84
N ILE A 69 -0.71 -8.86 -1.43
CA ILE A 69 0.40 -8.72 -0.49
C ILE A 69 0.05 -7.67 0.57
N TYR A 70 0.06 -8.11 1.83
CA TYR A 70 -0.05 -7.22 2.98
C TYR A 70 1.35 -6.89 3.53
N LEU A 71 1.73 -5.62 3.51
CA LEU A 71 3.01 -5.14 4.00
C LEU A 71 2.82 -4.33 5.29
N ALA A 72 3.30 -4.85 6.42
CA ALA A 72 3.28 -4.14 7.69
C ALA A 72 4.63 -3.47 7.98
N ILE A 73 4.62 -2.17 8.26
CA ILE A 73 5.79 -1.41 8.73
C ILE A 73 5.56 -1.09 10.21
N PHE A 74 6.46 -1.59 11.05
CA PHE A 74 6.41 -1.42 12.51
C PHE A 74 7.39 -0.32 12.93
N GLY A 75 6.88 0.65 13.68
CA GLY A 75 7.65 1.71 14.32
C GLY A 75 7.70 1.49 15.84
N ASN A 76 8.19 2.49 16.56
CA ASN A 76 8.29 2.44 18.02
C ASN A 76 6.94 2.69 18.71
N GLN A 77 5.99 3.34 18.03
CA GLN A 77 4.64 3.60 18.54
C GLN A 77 3.58 2.66 17.96
N TYR A 78 3.98 1.47 17.47
CA TYR A 78 3.03 0.54 16.88
C TYR A 78 2.04 -0.01 17.91
N GLY A 79 0.78 0.42 17.81
CA GLY A 79 -0.32 0.01 18.70
C GLY A 79 -0.45 0.91 19.93
N TRP A 80 -1.38 1.86 19.88
CA TRP A 80 -1.88 2.62 21.02
C TRP A 80 -3.39 2.84 20.88
#